data_AF-A0A1H3ISW9-F1
#
_entry.id   AF-A0A1H3ISW9-F1
#
_cell.length_a   1.000
_cell.length_b   1.000
_cell.length_c   1.000
_cell.angle_alpha   90.00
_cell.angle_beta   90.00
_cell.angle_gamma   90.00
#
_symmetry.space_group_name_H-M   'P 1'
#
loop_
_entity.id
_entity.type
_entity.pdbx_description
1 polymer ?
#
loop_
_entity_poly.entity_id
_entity_poly.type
_entity_poly.pdbx_seq_one_letter_code
_entity_poly.pdbx_strand_id
1 'polypeptide(L)'
;MGISSGPRLDPAARNSDLPGRVSIEVEAVPVLSWALARHGVPVVSRLLLTGGAVPVRSAEVTVQVRTADGPLGSPAVLRADLAPGRTTVLAAVDLHLDADVLSRIPAARPGVIEVSVAADGTELACSSTPVQVLGAAQWLAAPAPLALAMLAAHVLPDDPAAAALVGGAADLLELRTGDPSLADSTCGPELIDRTVAAIVEAMRRRGVRHSPAPADWARTALTVRTPGEVLESRLGSSLDTAVVLAAALEHAGIRPLLWIAEGHAFLGYWRTPGGTGSTVTTEVDGLVELVERGAVQLVDATMLTAEAEPATFGDLHRTPHAAWLTGDLHRITGVTDVHRARLDGIRPLPVPGADPARRRARQPPARDDGWTRLALTLGTTPPPRVEQWAAELRDLAPNRTAGWLDDSAGPSVLLPRSAADRLQAGTPAP
;
A
#
# COMPACT_ATOMS: atom_id res chain seq x y z
N MET A 1 -12.52 -5.13 52.96
CA MET A 1 -12.42 -6.47 52.32
C MET A 1 -11.69 -6.27 51.01
N GLY A 2 -10.40 -6.61 50.98
CA GLY A 2 -9.56 -6.48 49.79
C GLY A 2 -9.88 -7.58 48.79
N ILE A 3 -10.07 -7.20 47.53
CA ILE A 3 -10.35 -8.12 46.43
C ILE A 3 -9.03 -8.39 45.73
N SER A 4 -8.62 -9.66 45.79
CA SER A 4 -7.38 -10.19 45.25
C SER A 4 -7.33 -10.04 43.73
N SER A 5 -6.34 -9.29 43.23
CA SER A 5 -5.99 -9.22 41.81
C SER A 5 -5.19 -10.49 41.44
N GLY A 6 -5.81 -11.41 40.71
CA GLY A 6 -5.10 -12.51 40.06
C GLY A 6 -4.12 -12.00 38.99
N PRO A 7 -3.01 -12.71 38.72
CA PRO A 7 -1.98 -12.20 37.83
C PRO A 7 -2.51 -12.15 36.38
N ARG A 8 -2.32 -11.00 35.73
CA ARG A 8 -2.48 -10.83 34.29
C ARG A 8 -1.39 -11.64 33.61
N LEU A 9 -1.79 -12.55 32.72
CA LEU A 9 -0.88 -13.31 31.87
C LEU A 9 -0.30 -12.37 30.79
N ASP A 10 0.99 -12.08 30.89
CA ASP A 10 1.76 -11.35 29.87
C ASP A 10 1.95 -12.24 28.61
N PRO A 11 1.54 -11.79 27.41
CA PRO A 11 1.75 -12.55 26.18
C PRO A 11 3.19 -12.49 25.64
N ALA A 12 4.09 -11.74 26.28
CA ALA A 12 5.49 -11.57 25.87
C ALA A 12 6.48 -12.55 26.55
N ALA A 13 6.03 -13.42 27.46
CA ALA A 13 6.91 -14.22 28.32
C ALA A 13 7.00 -15.72 27.94
N ARG A 14 7.20 -16.04 26.65
CA ARG A 14 7.64 -17.40 26.23
C ARG A 14 8.88 -17.41 25.34
N ASN A 15 9.65 -16.34 25.36
CA ASN A 15 10.96 -16.30 24.71
C ASN A 15 12.02 -15.81 25.71
N SER A 16 12.51 -16.71 26.57
CA SER A 16 13.80 -16.55 27.23
C SER A 16 14.37 -17.87 27.74
N ASP A 17 15.49 -18.24 27.12
CA ASP A 17 16.63 -19.01 27.64
C ASP A 17 16.36 -20.32 28.41
N LEU A 18 16.17 -21.39 27.64
CA LEU A 18 16.65 -22.71 28.04
C LEU A 18 17.69 -23.17 27.00
N PRO A 19 18.93 -23.52 27.41
CA PRO A 19 19.97 -23.98 26.48
C PRO A 19 19.52 -25.27 25.80
N GLY A 20 19.28 -25.21 24.49
CA GLY A 20 18.93 -26.37 23.66
C GLY A 20 17.70 -26.21 22.73
N ARG A 21 16.94 -25.12 22.82
CA ARG A 21 15.73 -24.92 21.99
C ARG A 21 16.02 -24.24 20.64
N VAL A 22 15.20 -24.56 19.65
CA VAL A 22 15.17 -23.90 18.33
C VAL A 22 14.63 -22.47 18.52
N SER A 23 15.25 -21.46 17.90
CA SER A 23 14.69 -20.11 17.85
C SER A 23 13.97 -19.87 16.53
N ILE A 24 12.90 -19.05 16.56
CA ILE A 24 12.05 -18.74 15.42
C ILE A 24 11.95 -17.21 15.29
N GLU A 25 12.34 -16.66 14.14
CA GLU A 25 12.09 -15.27 13.77
C GLU A 25 11.21 -15.23 12.52
N VAL A 26 10.26 -14.29 12.49
CA VAL A 26 9.23 -14.18 11.46
C VAL A 26 9.27 -12.79 10.84
N GLU A 27 9.53 -12.70 9.54
CA GLU A 27 9.39 -11.46 8.76
C GLU A 27 8.05 -11.50 8.02
N ALA A 28 7.08 -10.72 8.50
CA ALA A 28 5.71 -10.75 8.02
C ALA A 28 5.11 -9.35 7.83
N VAL A 29 4.04 -9.28 7.03
CA VAL A 29 3.23 -8.07 6.86
C VAL A 29 2.46 -7.82 8.17
N PRO A 30 2.61 -6.66 8.82
CA PRO A 30 2.01 -6.39 10.12
C PRO A 30 0.50 -6.15 10.06
N VAL A 31 -0.04 -5.87 8.87
CA VAL A 31 -1.44 -5.49 8.65
C VAL A 31 -2.04 -6.37 7.57
N LEU A 32 -3.07 -7.12 7.92
CA LEU A 32 -3.78 -8.05 7.06
C LEU A 32 -5.15 -7.47 6.67
N SER A 33 -5.56 -7.63 5.43
CA SER A 33 -6.84 -7.10 4.94
C SER A 33 -7.48 -8.01 3.91
N TRP A 34 -8.78 -7.82 3.69
CA TRP A 34 -9.51 -8.53 2.66
C TRP A 34 -8.92 -8.28 1.26
N ALA A 35 -8.53 -7.04 0.97
CA ALA A 35 -7.85 -6.69 -0.26
C ALA A 35 -6.56 -7.51 -0.42
N LEU A 36 -5.78 -7.70 0.65
CA LEU A 36 -4.56 -8.48 0.57
C LEU A 36 -4.82 -9.96 0.27
N ALA A 37 -5.74 -10.57 1.02
CA ALA A 37 -6.10 -11.97 0.86
C ALA A 37 -6.62 -12.26 -0.56
N ARG A 38 -7.46 -11.37 -1.11
CA ARG A 38 -8.03 -11.53 -2.45
C ARG A 38 -6.99 -11.52 -3.56
N HIS A 39 -5.91 -10.77 -3.39
CA HIS A 39 -4.84 -10.66 -4.38
C HIS A 39 -3.73 -11.70 -4.18
N GLY A 40 -3.87 -12.61 -3.18
CA GLY A 40 -2.89 -13.65 -2.93
C GLY A 40 -1.56 -13.09 -2.42
N VAL A 41 -1.59 -12.04 -1.59
CA VAL A 41 -0.36 -11.45 -1.06
C VAL A 41 0.32 -12.39 -0.09
N PRO A 42 1.62 -12.72 -0.29
CA PRO A 42 2.38 -13.44 0.71
C PRO A 42 2.46 -12.61 2.00
N VAL A 43 1.91 -13.16 3.09
CA VAL A 43 1.87 -12.46 4.39
C VAL A 43 3.10 -12.76 5.25
N VAL A 44 3.79 -13.87 4.99
CA VAL A 44 5.06 -14.23 5.62
C VAL A 44 6.12 -14.28 4.51
N SER A 45 7.05 -13.33 4.56
CA SER A 45 8.10 -13.21 3.55
C SER A 45 9.28 -14.15 3.85
N ARG A 46 9.67 -14.27 5.13
CA ARG A 46 10.75 -15.16 5.59
C ARG A 46 10.46 -15.73 6.98
N LEU A 47 10.92 -16.96 7.17
CA LEU A 47 11.07 -17.58 8.49
C LEU A 47 12.53 -17.95 8.69
N LEU A 48 13.11 -17.52 9.81
CA LEU A 48 14.46 -17.86 10.20
C LEU A 48 14.38 -18.82 11.40
N LEU A 49 14.91 -20.02 11.22
CA LEU A 49 14.91 -21.07 12.22
C LEU A 49 16.35 -21.35 12.64
N THR A 50 16.73 -21.02 13.88
CA THR A 50 18.09 -21.30 14.37
C THR A 50 18.09 -22.57 15.21
N GLY A 51 18.86 -23.57 14.76
CA GLY A 51 18.94 -24.86 15.44
C GLY A 51 19.59 -24.76 16.81
N GLY A 52 19.07 -25.56 17.76
CA GLY A 52 19.60 -25.66 19.12
C GLY A 52 20.93 -26.44 19.20
N ALA A 53 21.14 -27.21 20.26
CA ALA A 53 22.36 -27.98 20.45
C ALA A 53 22.40 -29.29 19.66
N VAL A 54 21.24 -29.86 19.33
CA VAL A 54 21.09 -31.18 18.68
C VAL A 54 20.60 -30.98 17.25
N PRO A 55 21.16 -31.70 16.26
CA PRO A 55 20.64 -31.65 14.89
C PRO A 55 19.25 -32.26 14.83
N VAL A 56 18.34 -31.58 14.13
CA VAL A 56 16.98 -32.06 13.87
C VAL A 56 16.82 -32.23 12.37
N ARG A 57 16.41 -33.42 11.94
CA ARG A 57 16.13 -33.70 10.52
C ARG A 57 14.64 -33.66 10.27
N SER A 58 14.24 -33.09 9.15
CA SER A 58 12.85 -33.04 8.68
C SER A 58 11.88 -32.52 9.74
N ALA A 59 12.26 -31.45 10.45
CA ALA A 59 11.36 -30.76 11.37
C ALA A 59 10.14 -30.25 10.60
N GLU A 60 8.94 -30.53 11.11
CA GLU A 60 7.69 -29.99 10.60
C GLU A 60 7.49 -28.58 11.12
N VAL A 61 7.32 -27.63 10.20
CA VAL A 61 7.10 -26.21 10.49
C VAL A 61 5.69 -25.87 10.06
N THR A 62 4.80 -25.64 11.02
CA THR A 62 3.42 -25.25 10.75
C THR A 62 3.26 -23.76 10.97
N VAL A 63 2.73 -23.06 9.98
CA VAL A 63 2.49 -21.61 9.99
C VAL A 63 1.00 -21.38 9.80
N GLN A 64 0.37 -20.59 10.67
CA GLN A 64 -1.04 -20.27 10.55
C GLN A 64 -1.33 -18.84 10.99
N VAL A 65 -2.40 -18.26 10.48
CA VAL A 65 -2.90 -16.95 10.94
C VAL A 65 -4.24 -17.14 11.62
N ARG A 66 -4.40 -16.56 12.80
CA ARG A 66 -5.65 -16.64 13.57
C ARG A 66 -6.01 -15.36 14.28
N THR A 67 -7.30 -15.20 14.53
CA THR A 67 -7.85 -14.22 15.48
C THR A 67 -8.50 -14.96 16.65
N ALA A 68 -9.08 -14.22 17.59
CA ALA A 68 -9.90 -14.81 18.64
C ALA A 68 -11.11 -15.61 18.11
N ASP A 69 -11.57 -15.30 16.90
CA ASP A 69 -12.75 -15.93 16.28
C ASP A 69 -12.41 -17.18 15.46
N GLY A 70 -11.13 -17.47 15.25
CA GLY A 70 -10.67 -18.65 14.52
C GLY A 70 -9.56 -18.38 13.50
N PRO A 71 -9.21 -19.40 12.70
CA PRO A 71 -8.19 -19.27 11.67
C PRO A 71 -8.67 -18.39 10.51
N LEU A 72 -7.74 -17.66 9.90
CA LEU A 72 -7.98 -16.80 8.73
C LEU A 72 -7.62 -17.47 7.39
N GLY A 73 -7.31 -18.76 7.41
CA GLY A 73 -6.89 -19.53 6.26
C GLY A 73 -6.42 -20.93 6.67
N SER A 74 -6.01 -21.72 5.68
CA SER A 74 -5.41 -23.03 5.95
C SER A 74 -3.97 -22.86 6.45
N PRO A 75 -3.50 -23.70 7.38
CA PRO A 75 -2.11 -23.68 7.80
C PRO A 75 -1.18 -24.08 6.65
N ALA A 76 -0.04 -23.40 6.53
CA ALA A 76 1.05 -23.82 5.66
C ALA A 76 1.98 -24.75 6.44
N VAL A 77 2.31 -25.90 5.85
CA VAL A 77 3.19 -26.90 6.46
C VAL A 77 4.44 -27.06 5.62
N LEU A 78 5.60 -26.81 6.21
CA LEU A 78 6.91 -26.92 5.59
C LEU A 78 7.78 -27.95 6.32
N ARG A 79 8.87 -28.36 5.69
CA ARG A 79 9.90 -29.19 6.32
C ARG A 79 11.26 -28.52 6.27
N ALA A 80 12.01 -28.61 7.35
CA ALA A 80 13.33 -28.01 7.47
C ALA A 80 14.31 -28.94 8.21
N ASP A 81 15.55 -28.99 7.74
CA ASP A 81 16.66 -29.57 8.49
C ASP A 81 17.33 -28.48 9.31
N LEU A 82 17.48 -28.70 10.62
CA LEU A 82 18.05 -27.73 11.55
C LEU A 82 19.40 -28.25 12.06
N ALA A 83 20.48 -27.63 11.59
CA ALA A 83 21.82 -27.90 12.08
C ALA A 83 22.12 -27.09 13.37
N PRO A 84 22.91 -27.64 14.31
CA PRO A 84 23.18 -26.96 15.58
C PRO A 84 23.80 -25.57 15.40
N GLY A 85 23.24 -24.56 16.04
CA GLY A 85 23.71 -23.17 15.99
C GLY A 85 23.66 -22.50 14.60
N ARG A 86 23.02 -23.12 13.60
CA ARG A 86 22.90 -22.59 12.24
C ARG A 86 21.47 -22.14 11.98
N THR A 87 21.34 -21.02 11.29
CA THR A 87 20.04 -20.49 10.85
C THR A 87 19.68 -21.06 9.49
N THR A 88 18.49 -21.66 9.41
CA THR A 88 17.85 -22.11 8.19
C THR A 88 16.80 -21.08 7.79
N VAL A 89 16.89 -20.57 6.57
CA VAL A 89 15.95 -19.58 6.04
C VAL A 89 14.95 -20.30 5.15
N LEU A 90 13.67 -20.26 5.55
CA LEU A 90 12.57 -20.67 4.69
C LEU A 90 12.03 -19.41 4.00
N ALA A 91 12.41 -19.25 2.73
CA ALA A 91 11.84 -18.25 1.85
C ALA A 91 10.60 -18.83 1.15
N ALA A 92 9.62 -17.98 0.85
CA ALA A 92 8.35 -18.36 0.20
C ALA A 92 7.50 -19.33 1.04
N VAL A 93 7.01 -18.83 2.18
CA VAL A 93 6.00 -19.54 2.96
C VAL A 93 4.67 -19.45 2.22
N ASP A 94 4.15 -20.60 1.79
CA ASP A 94 2.90 -20.70 1.02
C ASP A 94 1.63 -20.53 1.89
N LEU A 95 1.62 -19.47 2.71
CA LEU A 95 0.54 -19.15 3.62
C LEU A 95 -0.48 -18.26 2.92
N HIS A 96 -1.60 -18.86 2.54
CA HIS A 96 -2.71 -18.16 1.91
C HIS A 96 -3.81 -17.83 2.91
N LEU A 97 -4.17 -16.55 2.98
CA LEU A 97 -5.36 -16.10 3.70
C LEU A 97 -6.62 -16.41 2.88
N ASP A 98 -7.68 -16.84 3.56
CA ASP A 98 -8.99 -17.06 2.97
C ASP A 98 -9.73 -15.73 2.82
N ALA A 99 -9.86 -15.26 1.57
CA ALA A 99 -10.52 -14.00 1.26
C ALA A 99 -11.99 -13.97 1.67
N ASP A 100 -12.70 -15.11 1.66
CA ASP A 100 -14.10 -15.17 2.08
C ASP A 100 -14.22 -15.06 3.61
N VAL A 101 -13.25 -15.59 4.37
CA VAL A 101 -13.18 -15.38 5.82
C VAL A 101 -12.94 -13.90 6.11
N LEU A 102 -11.93 -13.27 5.48
CA LEU A 102 -11.64 -11.85 5.72
C LEU A 102 -12.76 -10.92 5.24
N SER A 103 -13.51 -11.27 4.19
CA SER A 103 -14.62 -10.45 3.72
C SER A 103 -15.76 -10.32 4.73
N ARG A 104 -15.84 -11.22 5.71
CA ARG A 104 -16.87 -11.22 6.76
C ARG A 104 -16.44 -10.51 8.03
N ILE A 105 -15.21 -10.00 8.11
CA ILE A 105 -14.72 -9.29 9.29
C ILE A 105 -15.31 -7.87 9.29
N PRO A 106 -16.17 -7.52 10.26
CA PRO A 106 -16.85 -6.22 10.27
C PRO A 106 -15.96 -5.05 10.68
N ALA A 107 -14.95 -5.31 11.51
CA ALA A 107 -14.10 -4.29 12.11
C ALA A 107 -12.74 -4.84 12.49
N ALA A 108 -11.75 -3.95 12.51
CA ALA A 108 -10.37 -4.24 12.84
C ALA A 108 -10.24 -4.93 14.19
N ARG A 109 -9.37 -5.93 14.25
CA ARG A 109 -9.12 -6.74 15.44
C ARG A 109 -7.68 -7.23 15.48
N PRO A 110 -7.15 -7.55 16.67
CA PRO A 110 -5.85 -8.21 16.77
C PRO A 110 -5.93 -9.62 16.18
N GLY A 111 -4.86 -10.02 15.49
CA GLY A 111 -4.58 -11.37 15.07
C GLY A 111 -3.15 -11.75 15.41
N VAL A 112 -2.82 -13.01 15.19
CA VAL A 112 -1.47 -13.54 15.39
C VAL A 112 -1.09 -14.47 14.24
N ILE A 113 0.15 -14.35 13.79
CA ILE A 113 0.83 -15.35 12.97
C ILE A 113 1.52 -16.29 13.93
N GLU A 114 1.11 -17.56 13.89
CA GLU A 114 1.64 -18.59 14.76
C GLU A 114 2.47 -19.58 13.97
N VAL A 115 3.69 -19.80 14.47
CA VAL A 115 4.66 -20.73 13.90
C VAL A 115 5.01 -21.75 14.96
N SER A 116 4.78 -23.03 14.67
CA SER A 116 5.26 -24.14 15.49
C SER A 116 6.26 -24.99 14.73
N VAL A 117 7.30 -25.43 15.43
CA VAL A 117 8.32 -26.35 14.91
C VAL A 117 8.26 -27.61 15.75
N ALA A 118 8.00 -28.75 15.11
CA ALA A 118 7.91 -30.05 15.76
C ALA A 118 8.80 -31.09 15.06
N ALA A 119 9.30 -32.07 15.80
CA ALA A 119 9.98 -33.24 15.25
C ALA A 119 9.51 -34.49 16.00
N ASP A 120 9.27 -35.57 15.26
CA ASP A 120 8.78 -36.85 15.80
C ASP A 120 7.57 -36.70 16.75
N GLY A 121 6.65 -35.78 16.40
CA GLY A 121 5.45 -35.48 17.18
C GLY A 121 5.68 -34.65 18.45
N THR A 122 6.92 -34.19 18.71
CA THR A 122 7.27 -33.35 19.86
C THR A 122 7.50 -31.91 19.42
N GLU A 123 6.81 -30.95 20.04
CA GLU A 123 7.03 -29.51 19.79
C GLU A 123 8.41 -29.08 20.32
N LEU A 124 9.24 -28.53 19.44
CA LEU A 124 10.58 -28.03 19.73
C LEU A 124 10.58 -26.54 20.07
N ALA A 125 9.74 -25.77 19.37
CA ALA A 125 9.59 -24.33 19.56
C ALA A 125 8.25 -23.84 19.00
N CYS A 126 7.75 -22.74 19.57
CA CYS A 126 6.62 -22.01 19.05
C CYS A 126 6.88 -20.50 19.14
N SER A 127 6.34 -19.75 18.18
CA SER A 127 6.41 -18.30 18.11
C SER A 127 5.05 -17.73 17.71
N SER A 128 4.74 -16.56 18.26
CA SER A 128 3.51 -15.82 17.98
C SER A 128 3.88 -14.38 17.67
N THR A 129 3.59 -13.95 16.44
CA THR A 129 3.86 -12.60 15.95
C THR A 129 2.54 -11.84 15.84
N PRO A 130 2.35 -10.72 16.56
CA PRO A 130 1.11 -9.96 16.51
C PRO A 130 0.94 -9.29 15.14
N VAL A 131 -0.29 -9.29 14.64
CA VAL A 131 -0.70 -8.60 13.41
C VAL A 131 -2.03 -7.88 13.64
N GLN A 132 -2.29 -6.84 12.87
CA GLN A 132 -3.59 -6.17 12.82
C GLN A 132 -4.40 -6.71 11.66
N VAL A 133 -5.61 -7.18 11.92
CA VAL A 133 -6.53 -7.69 10.87
C VAL A 133 -7.61 -6.64 10.67
N LEU A 134 -7.68 -6.05 9.48
CA LEU A 134 -8.64 -5.01 9.13
C LEU A 134 -10.03 -5.60 8.86
N GLY A 135 -11.07 -4.82 9.11
CA GLY A 135 -12.41 -5.11 8.59
C GLY A 135 -12.42 -5.07 7.05
N ALA A 136 -13.38 -5.74 6.44
CA ALA A 136 -13.44 -5.90 4.97
C ALA A 136 -13.48 -4.55 4.23
N ALA A 137 -14.23 -3.58 4.77
CA ALA A 137 -14.33 -2.23 4.23
C ALA A 137 -13.26 -1.27 4.79
N GLN A 138 -12.27 -1.77 5.54
CA GLN A 138 -11.27 -0.90 6.18
C GLN A 138 -9.93 -0.90 5.44
N TRP A 139 -9.27 0.24 5.53
CA TRP A 139 -7.95 0.51 4.99
C TRP A 139 -7.10 1.22 6.04
N LEU A 140 -5.81 0.93 6.06
CA LEU A 140 -4.82 1.55 6.95
C LEU A 140 -3.61 1.91 6.09
N ALA A 141 -3.06 3.12 6.23
CA ALA A 141 -1.94 3.61 5.42
C ALA A 141 -0.58 3.00 5.79
N ALA A 142 -0.55 1.76 6.28
CA ALA A 142 0.65 1.09 6.78
C ALA A 142 0.67 -0.42 6.43
N PRO A 143 1.84 -0.96 5.99
CA PRO A 143 3.00 -0.21 5.49
C PRO A 143 2.64 0.53 4.19
N ALA A 144 3.10 1.78 4.05
CA ALA A 144 2.60 2.70 3.03
C ALA A 144 2.60 2.12 1.60
N PRO A 145 3.68 1.51 1.06
CA PRO A 145 3.66 1.06 -0.33
C PRO A 145 2.62 -0.04 -0.60
N LEU A 146 2.45 -1.00 0.33
CA LEU A 146 1.45 -2.05 0.20
C LEU A 146 0.03 -1.50 0.39
N ALA A 147 -0.16 -0.65 1.39
CA ALA A 147 -1.43 -0.01 1.69
C ALA A 147 -1.93 0.81 0.50
N LEU A 148 -1.09 1.68 -0.05
CA LEU A 148 -1.41 2.51 -1.22
C LEU A 148 -1.78 1.63 -2.42
N ALA A 149 -1.02 0.58 -2.71
CA ALA A 149 -1.36 -0.35 -3.78
C ALA A 149 -2.75 -0.99 -3.57
N MET A 150 -3.04 -1.45 -2.36
CA MET A 150 -4.33 -2.06 -2.02
C MET A 150 -5.49 -1.07 -2.01
N LEU A 151 -5.26 0.24 -1.85
CA LEU A 151 -6.31 1.25 -1.95
C LEU A 151 -6.97 1.23 -3.34
N ALA A 152 -6.21 0.93 -4.41
CA ALA A 152 -6.77 0.79 -5.75
C ALA A 152 -7.85 -0.31 -5.85
N ALA A 153 -7.83 -1.33 -4.98
CA ALA A 153 -8.85 -2.36 -4.95
C ALA A 153 -10.21 -1.82 -4.44
N HIS A 154 -10.20 -0.74 -3.65
CA HIS A 154 -11.42 -0.07 -3.18
C HIS A 154 -12.02 0.90 -4.23
N VAL A 155 -11.34 1.16 -5.34
CA VAL A 155 -11.91 1.89 -6.47
C VAL A 155 -12.81 0.94 -7.25
N LEU A 156 -14.14 1.17 -7.19
CA LEU A 156 -15.17 0.28 -7.72
C LEU A 156 -15.85 0.87 -8.97
N PRO A 157 -15.21 0.85 -10.16
CA PRO A 157 -15.76 1.45 -11.37
C PRO A 157 -17.04 0.77 -11.88
N ASP A 158 -17.25 -0.50 -11.53
CA ASP A 158 -18.43 -1.28 -11.92
C ASP A 158 -19.58 -1.15 -10.90
N ASP A 159 -19.43 -0.31 -9.87
CA ASP A 159 -20.52 -0.01 -8.93
C ASP A 159 -21.65 0.74 -9.67
N PRO A 160 -22.93 0.31 -9.55
CA PRO A 160 -24.06 0.97 -10.20
C PRO A 160 -24.17 2.47 -9.86
N ALA A 161 -23.78 2.87 -8.64
CA ALA A 161 -23.83 4.26 -8.23
C ALA A 161 -22.74 5.10 -8.91
N ALA A 162 -21.56 4.52 -9.19
CA ALA A 162 -20.53 5.17 -10.00
C ALA A 162 -20.99 5.33 -11.47
N ALA A 163 -21.59 4.29 -12.04
CA ALA A 163 -22.18 4.35 -13.38
C ALA A 163 -23.30 5.42 -13.48
N ALA A 164 -24.18 5.48 -12.47
CA ALA A 164 -25.24 6.49 -12.40
C ALA A 164 -24.70 7.92 -12.23
N LEU A 165 -23.55 8.07 -11.55
CA LEU A 165 -22.88 9.37 -11.45
C LEU A 165 -22.35 9.83 -12.81
N VAL A 166 -21.73 8.92 -13.56
CA VAL A 166 -21.25 9.20 -14.94
C VAL A 166 -22.42 9.46 -15.90
N GLY A 167 -23.54 8.74 -15.77
CA GLY A 167 -24.76 9.03 -16.52
C GLY A 167 -25.27 10.46 -16.30
N GLY A 168 -25.33 10.90 -15.04
CA GLY A 168 -25.69 12.29 -14.73
C GLY A 168 -24.70 13.33 -15.26
N ALA A 169 -23.43 12.96 -15.45
CA ALA A 169 -22.45 13.81 -16.12
C ALA A 169 -22.71 13.93 -17.63
N ALA A 170 -23.12 12.85 -18.29
CA ALA A 170 -23.52 12.88 -19.69
C ALA A 170 -24.75 13.78 -19.90
N ASP A 171 -25.77 13.69 -19.04
CA ASP A 171 -26.95 14.57 -19.07
C ASP A 171 -26.57 16.05 -18.93
N LEU A 172 -25.58 16.34 -18.07
CA LEU A 172 -25.02 17.68 -17.89
C LEU A 172 -24.30 18.21 -19.13
N LEU A 173 -23.58 17.35 -19.84
CA LEU A 173 -22.89 17.71 -21.08
C LEU A 173 -23.90 17.97 -22.20
N GLU A 174 -24.93 17.13 -22.34
CA GLU A 174 -26.00 17.34 -23.30
C GLU A 174 -26.71 18.68 -23.06
N LEU A 175 -27.07 18.97 -21.81
CA LEU A 175 -27.72 20.24 -21.47
C LEU A 175 -26.85 21.47 -21.79
N ARG A 176 -25.52 21.37 -21.62
CA ARG A 176 -24.60 22.51 -21.78
C ARG A 176 -24.08 22.67 -23.20
N THR A 177 -23.94 21.57 -23.93
CA THR A 177 -23.21 21.54 -25.21
C THR A 177 -24.01 20.94 -26.37
N GLY A 178 -25.15 20.30 -26.09
CA GLY A 178 -25.94 19.55 -27.07
C GLY A 178 -25.35 18.17 -27.40
N ASP A 179 -24.28 17.75 -26.73
CA ASP A 179 -23.59 16.48 -26.96
C ASP A 179 -23.33 15.77 -25.62
N PRO A 180 -23.92 14.58 -25.38
CA PRO A 180 -23.69 13.78 -24.16
C PRO A 180 -22.34 13.05 -24.14
N SER A 181 -21.51 13.17 -25.19
CA SER A 181 -20.29 12.38 -25.35
C SER A 181 -19.27 12.63 -24.24
N LEU A 182 -18.89 11.55 -23.56
CA LEU A 182 -17.83 11.52 -22.57
C LEU A 182 -16.49 11.28 -23.26
N ALA A 183 -15.46 12.04 -22.86
CA ALA A 183 -14.10 11.80 -23.27
C ALA A 183 -13.46 10.71 -22.42
N ASP A 184 -12.64 9.86 -23.03
CA ASP A 184 -11.79 8.90 -22.35
C ASP A 184 -10.31 9.33 -22.41
N SER A 185 -9.42 8.49 -21.87
CA SER A 185 -7.98 8.74 -21.86
C SER A 185 -7.29 8.80 -23.23
N THR A 186 -8.01 8.56 -24.34
CA THR A 186 -7.49 8.71 -25.71
C THR A 186 -7.79 10.09 -26.32
N CYS A 187 -8.68 10.85 -25.68
CA CYS A 187 -9.07 12.19 -26.12
C CYS A 187 -8.04 13.27 -25.73
N GLY A 188 -8.19 14.45 -26.31
CA GLY A 188 -7.37 15.63 -25.96
C GLY A 188 -7.66 16.16 -24.54
N PRO A 189 -6.70 16.87 -23.94
CA PRO A 189 -6.76 17.32 -22.55
C PRO A 189 -7.99 18.18 -22.23
N GLU A 190 -8.44 19.04 -23.15
CA GLU A 190 -9.61 19.91 -22.95
C GLU A 190 -10.92 19.11 -22.90
N LEU A 191 -11.02 18.01 -23.66
CA LEU A 191 -12.19 17.13 -23.65
C LEU A 191 -12.25 16.29 -22.37
N ILE A 192 -11.09 15.85 -21.89
CA ILE A 192 -10.95 15.17 -20.59
C ILE A 192 -11.42 16.12 -19.49
N ASP A 193 -10.90 17.35 -19.43
CA ASP A 193 -11.28 18.34 -18.43
C ASP A 193 -12.78 18.63 -18.44
N ARG A 194 -13.38 18.75 -19.64
CA ARG A 194 -14.82 18.96 -19.79
C ARG A 194 -15.63 17.80 -19.21
N THR A 195 -15.18 16.57 -19.42
CA THR A 195 -15.81 15.36 -18.87
C THR A 195 -15.66 15.30 -17.36
N VAL A 196 -14.46 15.57 -16.83
CA VAL A 196 -14.21 15.64 -15.39
C VAL A 196 -15.04 16.74 -14.75
N ALA A 197 -15.14 17.92 -15.36
CA ALA A 197 -15.97 19.02 -14.86
C ALA A 197 -17.46 18.64 -14.77
N ALA A 198 -17.96 17.85 -15.72
CA ALA A 198 -19.33 17.33 -15.67
C ALA A 198 -19.53 16.29 -14.55
N ILE A 199 -18.57 15.37 -14.36
CA ILE A 199 -18.60 14.37 -13.28
C ILE A 199 -18.53 15.04 -11.90
N VAL A 200 -17.64 16.02 -11.75
CA VAL A 200 -17.49 16.82 -10.53
C VAL A 200 -18.77 17.59 -10.21
N GLU A 201 -19.42 18.19 -11.21
CA GLU A 201 -20.71 18.84 -11.03
C GLU A 201 -21.81 17.83 -10.65
N ALA A 202 -21.84 16.67 -11.29
CA ALA A 202 -22.77 15.60 -10.91
C ALA A 202 -22.57 15.16 -9.45
N MET A 203 -21.31 15.08 -8.99
CA MET A 203 -20.95 14.76 -7.61
C MET A 203 -21.44 15.84 -6.64
N ARG A 204 -21.22 17.13 -6.96
CA ARG A 204 -21.73 18.26 -6.17
C ARG A 204 -23.25 18.19 -6.01
N ARG A 205 -23.99 17.87 -7.08
CA ARG A 205 -25.46 17.75 -7.05
C ARG A 205 -25.98 16.61 -6.19
N ARG A 206 -25.16 15.61 -5.86
CA ARG A 206 -25.54 14.56 -4.90
C ARG A 206 -25.59 15.09 -3.47
N GLY A 207 -24.96 16.23 -3.18
CA GLY A 207 -25.02 16.89 -1.88
C GLY A 207 -24.44 16.04 -0.75
N VAL A 208 -23.31 15.38 -1.02
CA VAL A 208 -22.57 14.59 -0.02
C VAL A 208 -22.07 15.52 1.08
N ARG A 209 -22.32 15.18 2.33
CA ARG A 209 -21.83 15.89 3.51
C ARG A 209 -20.47 15.34 3.93
N HIS A 210 -19.59 16.24 4.36
CA HIS A 210 -18.28 15.82 4.84
C HIS A 210 -18.38 15.08 6.18
N SER A 211 -17.79 13.90 6.26
CA SER A 211 -17.60 13.14 7.50
C SER A 211 -16.13 13.21 7.91
N PRO A 212 -15.80 13.81 9.07
CA PRO A 212 -14.42 13.91 9.50
C PRO A 212 -13.84 12.52 9.78
N ALA A 213 -12.59 12.31 9.35
CA ALA A 213 -11.79 11.14 9.65
C ALA A 213 -10.70 11.48 10.68
N PRO A 214 -10.16 10.50 11.44
CA PRO A 214 -8.94 10.66 12.21
C PRO A 214 -7.80 11.22 11.35
N ALA A 215 -6.87 12.00 11.93
CA ALA A 215 -5.74 12.56 11.18
C ALA A 215 -4.60 11.55 10.95
N ASP A 216 -4.42 10.58 11.85
CA ASP A 216 -3.32 9.61 11.79
C ASP A 216 -3.76 8.32 11.09
N TRP A 217 -3.65 8.31 9.77
CA TRP A 217 -4.05 7.19 8.91
C TRP A 217 -3.03 6.04 8.92
N ALA A 218 -1.82 6.27 9.42
CA ALA A 218 -0.80 5.24 9.58
C ALA A 218 -1.09 4.34 10.78
N ARG A 219 -1.78 4.87 11.80
CA ARG A 219 -2.11 4.14 13.04
C ARG A 219 -3.59 3.85 13.22
N THR A 220 -4.47 4.52 12.47
CA THR A 220 -5.92 4.37 12.60
C THR A 220 -6.54 3.86 11.31
N ALA A 221 -7.18 2.69 11.37
CA ALA A 221 -7.89 2.13 10.23
C ALA A 221 -9.14 2.95 9.92
N LEU A 222 -9.33 3.26 8.64
CA LEU A 222 -10.45 4.02 8.10
C LEU A 222 -11.40 3.08 7.37
N THR A 223 -12.69 3.31 7.49
CA THR A 223 -13.65 2.69 6.58
C THR A 223 -13.61 3.41 5.24
N VAL A 224 -13.41 2.66 4.15
CA VAL A 224 -13.53 3.11 2.77
C VAL A 224 -14.89 2.66 2.25
N ARG A 225 -15.84 3.60 2.23
CA ARG A 225 -17.20 3.35 1.78
C ARG A 225 -17.26 3.18 0.27
N THR A 226 -18.15 2.31 -0.17
CA THR A 226 -18.43 2.09 -1.59
C THR A 226 -19.12 3.30 -2.23
N PRO A 227 -19.08 3.46 -3.57
CA PRO A 227 -19.87 4.48 -4.26
C PRO A 227 -21.36 4.45 -3.90
N GLY A 228 -21.97 3.27 -3.80
CA GLY A 228 -23.36 3.13 -3.32
C GLY A 228 -23.56 3.75 -1.94
N GLU A 229 -22.75 3.34 -0.96
CA GLU A 229 -22.86 3.85 0.42
C GLU A 229 -22.69 5.37 0.50
N VAL A 230 -21.71 5.95 -0.19
CA VAL A 230 -21.44 7.41 -0.15
C VAL A 230 -22.55 8.20 -0.82
N LEU A 231 -22.98 7.78 -2.02
CA LEU A 231 -23.91 8.55 -2.83
C LEU A 231 -25.36 8.40 -2.36
N GLU A 232 -25.72 7.27 -1.75
CA GLU A 232 -27.05 7.04 -1.16
C GLU A 232 -27.18 7.69 0.21
N SER A 233 -26.21 7.48 1.11
CA SER A 233 -26.23 8.10 2.45
C SER A 233 -25.91 9.59 2.43
N ARG A 234 -25.31 10.08 1.33
CA ARG A 234 -24.79 11.45 1.18
C ARG A 234 -23.83 11.82 2.30
N LEU A 235 -22.97 10.89 2.69
CA LEU A 235 -21.98 11.08 3.74
C LEU A 235 -20.66 10.43 3.33
N GLY A 236 -19.56 11.18 3.43
CA GLY A 236 -18.23 10.65 3.09
C GLY A 236 -17.09 11.49 3.65
N SER A 237 -16.00 10.82 4.00
CA SER A 237 -14.71 11.43 4.31
C SER A 237 -13.98 11.91 3.05
N SER A 238 -12.84 12.60 3.22
CA SER A 238 -11.97 12.97 2.09
C SER A 238 -11.49 11.74 1.31
N LEU A 239 -11.19 10.64 2.01
CA LEU A 239 -10.84 9.36 1.39
C LEU A 239 -12.02 8.77 0.60
N ASP A 240 -13.21 8.73 1.20
CA ASP A 240 -14.41 8.21 0.54
C ASP A 240 -14.71 8.96 -0.76
N THR A 241 -14.74 10.30 -0.70
CA THR A 241 -15.10 11.12 -1.86
C THR A 241 -14.04 11.07 -2.95
N ALA A 242 -12.76 11.00 -2.61
CA ALA A 242 -11.67 10.80 -3.57
C ALA A 242 -11.77 9.42 -4.26
N VAL A 243 -12.03 8.34 -3.52
CA VAL A 243 -12.18 6.98 -4.07
C VAL A 243 -13.42 6.85 -4.95
N VAL A 244 -14.55 7.45 -4.56
CA VAL A 244 -15.77 7.47 -5.38
C VAL A 244 -15.57 8.25 -6.68
N LEU A 245 -14.92 9.40 -6.60
CA LEU A 245 -14.61 10.18 -7.80
C LEU A 245 -13.62 9.43 -8.71
N ALA A 246 -12.61 8.75 -8.16
CA ALA A 246 -11.74 7.86 -8.91
C ALA A 246 -12.52 6.74 -9.61
N ALA A 247 -13.50 6.12 -8.93
CA ALA A 247 -14.32 5.07 -9.52
C ALA A 247 -15.15 5.59 -10.70
N ALA A 248 -15.69 6.81 -10.60
CA ALA A 248 -16.42 7.45 -11.69
C ALA A 248 -15.50 7.81 -12.87
N LEU A 249 -14.29 8.32 -12.61
CA LEU A 249 -13.31 8.59 -13.67
C LEU A 249 -12.88 7.31 -14.39
N GLU A 250 -12.56 6.24 -13.63
CA GLU A 250 -12.20 4.95 -14.20
C GLU A 250 -13.37 4.36 -15.02
N HIS A 251 -14.61 4.49 -14.55
CA HIS A 251 -15.80 4.09 -15.31
C HIS A 251 -15.94 4.84 -16.65
N ALA A 252 -15.59 6.13 -16.66
CA ALA A 252 -15.59 6.97 -17.87
C ALA A 252 -14.36 6.71 -18.79
N GLY A 253 -13.43 5.84 -18.40
CA GLY A 253 -12.20 5.58 -19.17
C GLY A 253 -11.10 6.62 -18.99
N ILE A 254 -11.25 7.51 -18.01
CA ILE A 254 -10.23 8.47 -17.57
C ILE A 254 -9.36 7.77 -16.51
N ARG A 255 -8.06 8.05 -16.46
CA ARG A 255 -7.11 7.37 -15.57
C ARG A 255 -6.92 8.18 -14.28
N PRO A 256 -7.45 7.72 -13.13
CA PRO A 256 -7.32 8.44 -11.88
C PRO A 256 -6.04 8.10 -11.12
N LEU A 257 -5.58 9.06 -10.32
CA LEU A 257 -4.50 8.96 -9.35
C LEU A 257 -5.06 9.26 -7.96
N LEU A 258 -4.83 8.39 -6.98
CA LEU A 258 -5.20 8.68 -5.59
C LEU A 258 -3.99 9.24 -4.85
N TRP A 259 -4.07 10.49 -4.42
CA TRP A 259 -3.03 11.15 -3.64
C TRP A 259 -3.36 11.06 -2.16
N ILE A 260 -2.45 10.51 -1.38
CA ILE A 260 -2.58 10.37 0.07
C ILE A 260 -1.56 11.28 0.74
N ALA A 261 -2.06 12.21 1.54
CA ALA A 261 -1.28 13.10 2.36
C ALA A 261 -1.65 12.91 3.85
N GLU A 262 -0.92 13.59 4.74
CA GLU A 262 -1.16 13.55 6.18
C GLU A 262 -2.62 13.91 6.53
N GLY A 263 -3.42 12.89 6.85
CA GLY A 263 -4.82 13.04 7.23
C GLY A 263 -5.76 13.45 6.11
N HIS A 264 -5.32 13.42 4.84
CA HIS A 264 -6.13 13.88 3.71
C HIS A 264 -5.92 13.05 2.46
N ALA A 265 -6.96 12.96 1.63
CA ALA A 265 -6.88 12.36 0.30
C ALA A 265 -7.48 13.32 -0.71
N PHE A 266 -6.84 13.38 -1.88
CA PHE A 266 -7.36 14.10 -3.03
C PHE A 266 -7.11 13.30 -4.30
N LEU A 267 -7.80 13.69 -5.37
CA LEU A 267 -7.74 13.00 -6.64
C LEU A 267 -6.77 13.71 -7.58
N GLY A 268 -6.07 12.95 -8.41
CA GLY A 268 -5.46 13.42 -9.64
C GLY A 268 -6.04 12.68 -10.84
N TYR A 269 -5.89 13.21 -12.03
CA TYR A 269 -6.23 12.50 -13.27
C TYR A 269 -5.30 12.87 -14.41
N TRP A 270 -5.02 11.89 -15.26
CA TRP A 270 -4.20 12.09 -16.45
C TRP A 270 -4.98 12.82 -17.54
N ARG A 271 -4.34 13.85 -18.10
CA ARG A 271 -4.81 14.61 -19.28
C ARG A 271 -4.08 14.24 -20.57
N THR A 272 -3.01 13.47 -20.45
CA THR A 272 -2.17 13.02 -21.57
C THR A 272 -2.00 11.51 -21.52
N PRO A 273 -1.68 10.85 -22.66
CA PRO A 273 -1.32 9.45 -22.68
C PRO A 273 -0.01 9.24 -21.88
N GLY A 274 -0.15 8.88 -20.61
CA GLY A 274 0.94 8.67 -19.67
C GLY A 274 0.55 7.67 -18.57
N GLY A 275 1.46 7.48 -17.63
CA GLY A 275 1.27 6.65 -16.45
C GLY A 275 2.49 6.74 -15.54
N THR A 276 2.30 6.49 -14.25
CA THR A 276 3.43 6.31 -13.35
C THR A 276 4.09 4.97 -13.68
N GLY A 277 5.42 4.93 -13.77
CA GLY A 277 6.16 3.69 -14.09
C GLY A 277 5.91 2.54 -13.09
N SER A 278 5.29 2.83 -11.95
CA SER A 278 4.92 1.92 -10.86
C SER A 278 3.49 2.17 -10.38
N THR A 279 2.84 1.16 -9.80
CA THR A 279 1.49 1.31 -9.20
C THR A 279 1.47 2.35 -8.06
N VAL A 280 2.53 2.38 -7.26
CA VAL A 280 2.70 3.32 -6.14
C VAL A 280 3.95 4.15 -6.34
N THR A 281 3.84 5.44 -6.05
CA THR A 281 4.96 6.40 -6.04
C THR A 281 4.98 7.10 -4.69
N THR A 282 6.05 6.91 -3.91
CA THR A 282 6.24 7.59 -2.61
C THR A 282 7.13 8.84 -2.73
N GLU A 283 8.08 8.83 -3.66
CA GLU A 283 8.87 10.01 -4.02
C GLU A 283 8.14 10.79 -5.12
N VAL A 284 7.48 11.88 -4.74
CA VAL A 284 6.46 12.53 -5.56
C VAL A 284 6.97 13.67 -6.43
N ASP A 285 8.24 14.06 -6.34
CA ASP A 285 8.81 15.20 -7.10
C ASP A 285 8.52 15.12 -8.60
N GLY A 286 8.74 13.95 -9.21
CA GLY A 286 8.46 13.73 -10.63
C GLY A 286 6.96 13.80 -10.98
N LEU A 287 6.08 13.47 -10.04
CA LEU A 287 4.64 13.64 -10.20
C LEU A 287 4.22 15.11 -10.07
N VAL A 288 4.87 15.88 -9.18
CA VAL A 288 4.63 17.32 -9.06
C VAL A 288 4.96 18.04 -10.37
N GLU A 289 6.11 17.73 -10.98
CA GLU A 289 6.49 18.31 -12.28
C GLU A 289 5.43 18.02 -13.37
N LEU A 290 4.80 16.83 -13.35
CA LEU A 290 3.73 16.48 -14.28
C LEU A 290 2.45 17.28 -14.03
N VAL A 291 2.15 17.62 -12.77
CA VAL A 291 1.04 18.52 -12.42
C VAL A 291 1.35 19.94 -12.92
N GLU A 292 2.55 20.45 -12.67
CA GLU A 292 2.98 21.80 -13.09
C GLU A 292 2.97 21.97 -14.61
N ARG A 293 3.35 20.91 -15.36
CA ARG A 293 3.28 20.87 -16.82
C ARG A 293 1.87 20.65 -17.37
N GLY A 294 0.87 20.45 -16.51
CA GLY A 294 -0.52 20.24 -16.88
C GLY A 294 -0.84 18.87 -17.48
N ALA A 295 0.09 17.90 -17.38
CA ALA A 295 -0.13 16.52 -17.81
C ALA A 295 -1.06 15.76 -16.84
N VAL A 296 -1.08 16.19 -15.58
CA VAL A 296 -2.00 15.76 -14.52
C VAL A 296 -2.73 16.98 -13.97
N GLN A 297 -4.01 16.83 -13.65
CA GLN A 297 -4.77 17.83 -12.88
C GLN A 297 -5.30 17.22 -11.59
N LEU A 298 -5.47 18.07 -10.57
CA LEU A 298 -5.87 17.66 -9.23
C LEU A 298 -7.32 18.03 -8.93
N VAL A 299 -8.01 17.28 -8.08
CA VAL A 299 -9.34 17.62 -7.58
C VAL A 299 -9.39 17.29 -6.11
N ASP A 300 -9.56 18.31 -5.27
CA ASP A 300 -9.94 18.08 -3.88
C ASP A 300 -11.46 17.81 -3.81
N ALA A 301 -11.82 16.55 -3.59
CA ALA A 301 -13.20 16.11 -3.57
C ALA A 301 -13.98 16.66 -2.35
N THR A 302 -13.30 17.17 -1.31
CA THR A 302 -13.97 17.84 -0.18
C THR A 302 -14.56 19.18 -0.57
N MET A 303 -14.02 19.85 -1.60
CA MET A 303 -14.62 21.06 -2.17
C MET A 303 -15.90 20.81 -2.96
N LEU A 304 -16.36 19.55 -3.01
CA LEU A 304 -17.61 19.13 -3.64
C LEU A 304 -18.70 18.79 -2.62
N THR A 305 -18.40 18.86 -1.33
CA THR A 305 -19.37 18.54 -0.27
C THR A 305 -20.37 19.68 -0.07
N ALA A 306 -21.53 19.36 0.52
CA ALA A 306 -22.64 20.28 0.71
C ALA A 306 -22.28 21.52 1.56
N GLU A 307 -21.29 21.38 2.45
CA GLU A 307 -20.81 22.46 3.32
C GLU A 307 -19.70 23.31 2.69
N ALA A 308 -19.16 22.93 1.53
CA ALA A 308 -18.04 23.62 0.91
C ALA A 308 -18.46 24.98 0.31
N GLU A 309 -17.57 25.96 0.41
CA GLU A 309 -17.75 27.24 -0.26
C GLU A 309 -17.82 27.06 -1.79
N PRO A 310 -18.59 27.89 -2.51
CA PRO A 310 -18.67 27.82 -3.96
C PRO A 310 -17.29 27.92 -4.60
N ALA A 311 -16.91 26.89 -5.36
CA ALA A 311 -15.61 26.81 -6.01
C ALA A 311 -15.77 26.58 -7.53
N THR A 312 -15.00 27.31 -8.33
CA THR A 312 -14.91 27.08 -9.77
C THR A 312 -14.14 25.79 -10.06
N PHE A 313 -14.21 25.30 -11.30
CA PHE A 313 -13.42 24.12 -11.70
C PHE A 313 -11.91 24.36 -11.54
N GLY A 314 -11.42 25.58 -11.81
CA GLY A 314 -10.01 25.94 -11.60
C GLY A 314 -9.61 25.98 -10.11
N ASP A 315 -10.53 26.32 -9.21
CA ASP A 315 -10.25 26.30 -7.76
C ASP A 315 -10.00 24.90 -7.24
N LEU A 316 -10.66 23.89 -7.83
CA LEU A 316 -10.46 22.49 -7.49
C LEU A 316 -9.05 21.99 -7.81
N HIS A 317 -8.38 22.63 -8.77
CA HIS A 317 -7.01 22.33 -9.18
C HIS A 317 -5.99 23.09 -8.33
N ARG A 318 -6.23 24.40 -8.15
CA ARG A 318 -5.28 25.29 -7.45
C ARG A 318 -5.19 25.02 -5.95
N THR A 319 -6.32 24.70 -5.32
CA THR A 319 -6.39 24.49 -3.86
C THR A 319 -5.51 23.32 -3.40
N PRO A 320 -5.65 22.09 -3.93
CA PRO A 320 -4.78 20.98 -3.53
C PRO A 320 -3.33 21.20 -3.94
N HIS A 321 -3.06 21.85 -5.07
CA HIS A 321 -1.70 22.21 -5.48
C HIS A 321 -1.03 23.12 -4.44
N ALA A 322 -1.68 24.23 -4.07
CA ALA A 322 -1.14 25.18 -3.09
C ALA A 322 -1.05 24.58 -1.67
N ALA A 323 -1.95 23.67 -1.32
CA ALA A 323 -1.97 23.06 0.01
C ALA A 323 -0.88 21.99 0.19
N TRP A 324 -0.57 21.23 -0.87
CA TRP A 324 0.23 20.00 -0.75
C TRP A 324 1.49 19.97 -1.63
N LEU A 325 1.53 20.70 -2.75
CA LEU A 325 2.62 20.55 -3.74
C LEU A 325 3.64 21.70 -3.72
N THR A 326 3.38 22.82 -3.06
CA THR A 326 4.30 23.98 -3.03
C THR A 326 5.21 24.04 -1.80
N GLY A 327 5.12 23.06 -0.90
CA GLY A 327 5.79 23.06 0.41
C GLY A 327 6.53 21.76 0.68
N ASP A 328 6.46 21.29 1.92
CA ASP A 328 7.08 20.04 2.33
C ASP A 328 6.35 18.83 1.72
N LEU A 329 6.97 18.22 0.71
CA LEU A 329 6.44 17.05 0.02
C LEU A 329 6.48 15.77 0.88
N HIS A 330 7.22 15.73 1.99
CA HIS A 330 7.21 14.59 2.91
C HIS A 330 5.85 14.38 3.59
N ARG A 331 4.98 15.40 3.55
CA ARG A 331 3.59 15.31 4.00
C ARG A 331 2.72 14.48 3.06
N ILE A 332 3.22 14.12 1.88
CA ILE A 332 2.57 13.22 0.94
C ILE A 332 3.08 11.81 1.19
N THR A 333 2.22 10.94 1.71
CA THR A 333 2.53 9.53 1.95
C THR A 333 2.79 8.78 0.63
N GLY A 334 2.07 9.16 -0.42
CA GLY A 334 2.32 8.68 -1.77
C GLY A 334 1.09 8.75 -2.67
N VAL A 335 1.28 8.30 -3.90
CA VAL A 335 0.28 8.34 -4.97
C VAL A 335 0.07 6.94 -5.53
N THR A 336 -1.19 6.58 -5.73
CA THR A 336 -1.59 5.32 -6.37
C THR A 336 -2.14 5.60 -7.76
N ASP A 337 -1.48 5.07 -8.80
CA ASP A 337 -2.02 5.08 -10.16
C ASP A 337 -2.94 3.88 -10.36
N VAL A 338 -4.24 4.16 -10.45
CA VAL A 338 -5.27 3.12 -10.51
C VAL A 338 -5.18 2.35 -11.82
N HIS A 339 -4.88 3.02 -12.94
CA HIS A 339 -4.74 2.36 -14.23
C HIS A 339 -3.55 1.39 -14.21
N ARG A 340 -2.42 1.83 -13.66
CA ARG A 340 -1.24 0.97 -13.47
C ARG A 340 -1.53 -0.19 -12.52
N ALA A 341 -2.27 0.05 -11.44
CA ALA A 341 -2.72 -1.00 -10.52
C ALA A 341 -3.50 -2.11 -11.25
N ARG A 342 -4.39 -1.75 -12.20
CA ARG A 342 -5.12 -2.73 -13.02
C ARG A 342 -4.19 -3.58 -13.87
N LEU A 343 -3.22 -2.94 -14.53
CA LEU A 343 -2.22 -3.62 -15.35
C LEU A 343 -1.36 -4.59 -14.51
N ASP A 344 -1.06 -4.21 -13.27
CA ASP A 344 -0.28 -4.99 -12.31
C ASP A 344 -1.09 -6.08 -11.57
N GLY A 345 -2.37 -6.27 -11.92
CA GLY A 345 -3.19 -7.36 -11.38
C GLY A 345 -4.17 -6.97 -10.28
N ILE A 346 -4.13 -5.74 -9.77
CA ILE A 346 -4.99 -5.29 -8.66
C ILE A 346 -6.40 -5.01 -9.19
N ARG A 347 -7.34 -5.89 -8.86
CA ARG A 347 -8.73 -5.84 -9.32
C ARG A 347 -9.63 -5.16 -8.29
N PRO A 348 -10.71 -4.48 -8.73
CA PRO A 348 -11.72 -3.96 -7.83
C PRO A 348 -12.31 -5.07 -6.94
N LEU A 349 -12.46 -4.76 -5.65
CA LEU A 349 -13.18 -5.60 -4.70
C LEU A 349 -14.63 -5.83 -5.19
N PRO A 350 -15.27 -6.96 -4.86
CA PRO A 350 -16.67 -7.20 -5.13
C PRO A 350 -17.52 -6.11 -4.50
N VAL A 351 -18.45 -5.59 -5.28
CA VAL A 351 -19.55 -4.80 -4.75
C VAL A 351 -20.50 -5.81 -4.08
N PRO A 352 -20.85 -5.65 -2.79
CA PRO A 352 -21.82 -6.51 -2.13
C PRO A 352 -23.14 -6.56 -2.91
N GLY A 353 -23.65 -7.77 -3.21
CA GLY A 353 -24.92 -7.94 -3.92
C GLY A 353 -24.89 -7.77 -5.45
N ALA A 354 -23.73 -7.49 -6.06
CA ALA A 354 -23.61 -7.40 -7.52
C ALA A 354 -23.42 -8.77 -8.21
N ASP A 355 -24.04 -8.94 -9.39
CA ASP A 355 -23.92 -10.15 -10.21
C ASP A 355 -22.50 -10.32 -10.79
N PRO A 356 -21.79 -11.44 -10.52
CA PRO A 356 -20.44 -11.69 -11.02
C PRO A 356 -20.32 -11.74 -12.56
N ALA A 357 -21.40 -11.99 -13.30
CA ALA A 357 -21.37 -12.16 -14.75
C ALA A 357 -21.07 -10.86 -15.52
N ARG A 358 -21.50 -9.70 -15.00
CA ARG A 358 -21.28 -8.39 -15.66
C ARG A 358 -19.81 -7.93 -15.65
N ARG A 359 -18.97 -8.50 -14.77
CA ARG A 359 -17.57 -8.06 -14.53
C ARG A 359 -16.54 -8.54 -15.57
N ARG A 360 -16.78 -9.66 -16.26
CA ARG A 360 -15.76 -10.29 -17.13
C ARG A 360 -15.52 -9.56 -18.45
N ALA A 361 -16.42 -8.68 -18.88
CA ALA A 361 -16.42 -8.14 -20.25
C ALA A 361 -15.52 -6.91 -20.49
N ARG A 362 -14.98 -6.26 -19.44
CA ARG A 362 -14.26 -4.97 -19.56
C ARG A 362 -12.77 -4.99 -19.16
N GLN A 363 -12.20 -6.12 -18.76
CA GLN A 363 -10.88 -6.12 -18.10
C GLN A 363 -9.74 -6.53 -19.03
N PRO A 364 -8.64 -5.74 -19.10
CA PRO A 364 -7.42 -6.18 -19.78
C PRO A 364 -6.79 -7.39 -19.07
N PRO A 365 -6.06 -8.25 -19.79
CA PRO A 365 -5.35 -9.38 -19.19
C PRO A 365 -4.36 -8.87 -18.13
N ALA A 366 -4.36 -9.50 -16.95
CA ALA A 366 -3.33 -9.25 -15.94
C ALA A 366 -1.96 -9.63 -16.54
N ARG A 367 -0.95 -8.77 -16.35
CA ARG A 367 0.43 -9.23 -16.43
C ARG A 367 0.78 -9.78 -15.07
N ASP A 368 0.97 -11.09 -14.99
CA ASP A 368 1.63 -11.68 -13.84
C ASP A 368 3.05 -11.10 -13.74
N ASP A 369 3.60 -11.05 -12.53
CA ASP A 369 5.03 -10.87 -12.19
C ASP A 369 5.47 -9.50 -11.61
N GLY A 370 4.63 -8.45 -11.64
CA GLY A 370 5.01 -7.11 -11.15
C GLY A 370 4.81 -6.89 -9.65
N TRP A 371 3.61 -7.19 -9.14
CA TRP A 371 3.18 -6.72 -7.83
C TRP A 371 3.58 -7.67 -6.67
N THR A 372 3.78 -8.97 -6.95
CA THR A 372 4.32 -9.96 -5.99
C THR A 372 5.69 -9.53 -5.43
N ARG A 373 6.50 -8.84 -6.25
CA ARG A 373 7.78 -8.28 -5.79
C ARG A 373 7.61 -7.21 -4.71
N LEU A 374 6.58 -6.35 -4.80
CA LEU A 374 6.31 -5.29 -3.82
C LEU A 374 6.00 -5.89 -2.44
N ALA A 375 5.22 -6.97 -2.38
CA ALA A 375 4.93 -7.66 -1.14
C ALA A 375 6.17 -8.31 -0.50
N LEU A 376 7.06 -8.87 -1.33
CA LEU A 376 8.27 -9.56 -0.88
C LEU A 376 9.38 -8.61 -0.41
N THR A 377 9.45 -7.37 -0.92
CA THR A 377 10.43 -6.37 -0.45
C THR A 377 10.01 -5.65 0.83
N LEU A 378 8.73 -5.63 1.19
CA LEU A 378 8.22 -4.91 2.37
C LEU A 378 8.32 -5.70 3.69
N GLY A 379 8.76 -6.95 3.64
CA GLY A 379 9.06 -7.77 4.83
C GLY A 379 10.35 -7.36 5.57
N THR A 380 11.13 -6.42 5.04
CA THR A 380 12.36 -5.95 5.68
C THR A 380 12.05 -4.85 6.69
N THR A 381 11.65 -5.22 7.91
CA THR A 381 12.02 -4.40 9.06
C THR A 381 13.53 -4.57 9.21
N PRO A 382 14.35 -3.50 9.16
CA PRO A 382 15.77 -3.64 9.39
C PRO A 382 15.97 -4.31 10.76
N PRO A 383 16.85 -5.31 10.89
CA PRO A 383 17.17 -5.90 12.19
C PRO A 383 17.47 -4.77 13.19
N PRO A 384 17.17 -4.91 14.49
CA PRO A 384 17.44 -3.87 15.49
C PRO A 384 18.87 -3.34 15.44
N ARG A 385 19.83 -4.20 15.03
CA ARG A 385 21.23 -3.85 14.81
C ARG A 385 21.47 -2.90 13.63
N VAL A 386 20.68 -3.01 12.57
CA VAL A 386 20.72 -2.11 11.40
C VAL A 386 20.05 -0.78 11.73
N GLU A 387 19.00 -0.78 12.56
CA GLU A 387 18.45 0.46 13.13
C GLU A 387 19.44 1.14 14.08
N GLN A 388 20.15 0.36 14.90
CA GLN A 388 21.24 0.84 15.75
C GLN A 388 22.36 1.44 14.90
N TRP A 389 22.80 0.77 13.83
CA TRP A 389 23.78 1.33 12.90
C TRP A 389 23.28 2.56 12.17
N ALA A 390 22.00 2.61 11.76
CA ALA A 390 21.41 3.77 11.11
C ALA A 390 21.19 4.95 12.07
N ALA A 391 21.02 4.68 13.37
CA ALA A 391 20.99 5.68 14.44
C ALA A 391 22.40 6.17 14.76
N GLU A 392 23.37 5.27 14.90
CA GLU A 392 24.80 5.56 15.11
C GLU A 392 25.38 6.37 13.94
N LEU A 393 25.02 6.06 12.69
CA LEU A 393 25.42 6.83 11.51
C LEU A 393 24.78 8.22 11.45
N ARG A 394 23.56 8.38 11.97
CA ARG A 394 22.91 9.70 12.13
C ARG A 394 23.54 10.52 13.25
N ASP A 395 23.92 9.87 14.36
CA ASP A 395 24.62 10.50 15.48
C ASP A 395 26.10 10.83 15.18
N LEU A 396 26.69 10.20 14.17
CA LEU A 396 28.02 10.55 13.64
C LEU A 396 27.97 11.74 12.66
N ALA A 397 26.78 12.23 12.30
CA ALA A 397 26.59 13.34 11.37
C ALA A 397 26.30 14.74 11.97
N PRO A 398 26.61 15.11 13.23
CA PRO A 398 26.59 16.50 13.66
C PRO A 398 28.01 17.06 13.69
N ASN A 399 28.53 17.43 12.51
CA ASN A 399 29.49 18.53 12.29
C ASN A 399 30.26 18.32 10.99
N ARG A 400 29.73 18.84 9.89
CA ARG A 400 30.52 19.47 8.82
C ARG A 400 29.61 20.28 7.89
N THR A 401 29.17 21.42 8.39
CA THR A 401 28.76 22.55 7.54
C THR A 401 29.50 23.79 8.03
N ALA A 402 30.70 24.01 7.51
CA ALA A 402 31.29 25.34 7.39
C ALA A 402 32.39 25.33 6.32
N GLY A 403 32.12 26.04 5.22
CA GLY A 403 33.08 26.44 4.20
C GLY A 403 33.34 25.39 3.13
N TRP A 404 32.80 25.57 1.94
CA TRP A 404 33.54 26.09 0.78
C TRP A 404 32.53 26.30 -0.36
N LEU A 405 32.38 27.57 -0.74
CA LEU A 405 31.85 27.95 -2.04
C LEU A 405 33.02 27.95 -3.02
N ASP A 406 32.74 27.38 -4.18
CA ASP A 406 33.26 27.69 -5.51
C ASP A 406 34.35 26.81 -6.15
N ASP A 407 34.00 26.53 -7.40
CA ASP A 407 34.76 26.21 -8.61
C ASP A 407 35.51 24.87 -8.83
N SER A 408 35.12 24.28 -9.96
CA SER A 408 35.82 23.39 -10.89
C SER A 408 36.47 22.05 -10.45
N ALA A 409 36.26 21.06 -11.33
CA ALA A 409 36.90 19.74 -11.44
C ALA A 409 36.31 18.61 -10.58
N GLY A 410 35.62 17.68 -11.25
CA GLY A 410 35.25 16.39 -10.66
C GLY A 410 36.46 15.50 -10.37
N PRO A 411 36.25 14.41 -9.61
CA PRO A 411 37.03 13.22 -9.92
C PRO A 411 36.26 11.88 -9.83
N SER A 412 36.66 11.02 -10.75
CA SER A 412 36.44 9.58 -10.81
C SER A 412 36.89 8.85 -9.54
N VAL A 413 36.07 7.92 -9.06
CA VAL A 413 36.45 6.97 -8.00
C VAL A 413 37.11 5.74 -8.64
N LEU A 414 38.43 5.65 -8.48
CA LEU A 414 39.27 4.50 -8.78
C LEU A 414 39.20 3.48 -7.64
N LEU A 415 38.91 2.22 -8.00
CA LEU A 415 39.05 1.04 -7.15
C LEU A 415 40.54 0.73 -6.90
N PRO A 416 40.98 0.41 -5.67
CA PRO A 416 42.31 -0.16 -5.48
C PRO A 416 42.29 -1.68 -5.71
N ARG A 417 42.83 -2.09 -6.86
CA ARG A 417 43.43 -3.41 -7.05
C ARG A 417 44.93 -3.29 -6.70
N SER A 418 45.39 -3.96 -5.65
CA SER A 418 46.82 -4.20 -5.45
C SER A 418 47.27 -5.32 -6.40
N ALA A 419 48.17 -4.96 -7.29
CA ALA A 419 48.78 -5.82 -8.29
C ALA A 419 50.05 -6.48 -7.76
N ALA A 420 50.28 -7.70 -8.24
CA ALA A 420 51.56 -8.37 -8.22
C ALA A 420 52.57 -7.65 -9.12
N ASP A 421 53.82 -7.68 -8.66
CA ASP A 421 55.06 -7.86 -9.42
C ASP A 421 55.56 -6.85 -10.48
N ARG A 422 56.79 -6.42 -10.18
CA ARG A 422 57.99 -6.32 -11.04
C ARG A 422 58.37 -4.95 -11.65
N LEU A 423 59.29 -4.30 -10.93
CA LEU A 423 60.69 -4.03 -11.33
C LEU A 423 60.95 -3.48 -12.75
N GLN A 424 61.21 -2.17 -12.76
CA GLN A 424 62.37 -1.48 -13.36
C GLN A 424 62.82 -1.85 -14.79
N ALA A 425 62.46 -0.94 -15.70
CA ALA A 425 63.33 -0.21 -16.62
C ALA A 425 64.66 -0.85 -17.05
N GLY A 426 64.79 -1.08 -18.37
CA GLY A 426 66.08 -1.23 -19.03
C GLY A 426 66.86 0.09 -19.09
N THR A 427 68.17 0.05 -19.34
CA THR A 427 68.85 0.27 -20.64
C THR A 427 70.37 -0.08 -20.46
N PRO A 428 71.30 0.03 -21.43
CA PRO A 428 72.13 -1.10 -21.86
C PRO A 428 73.66 -0.95 -21.60
N ALA A 429 74.37 -1.99 -22.09
CA ALA A 429 75.81 -2.36 -22.15
C ALA A 429 76.86 -1.24 -22.39
N PRO A 430 78.19 -1.52 -22.33
CA PRO A 430 78.92 -2.64 -22.96
C PRO A 430 79.18 -3.88 -22.10
#